data_AF-A0A5C8AEH7-F1
#
_entry.id   AF-A0A5C8AEH7-F1
#
_cell.length_a   1.000
_cell.length_b   1.000
_cell.length_c   1.000
_cell.angle_alpha   90.00
_cell.angle_beta   90.00
_cell.angle_gamma   90.00
#
_symmetry.space_group_name_H-M   'P 1'
#
loop_
_entity.id
_entity.type
_entity.pdbx_description
1 polymer ?
#
loop_
_entity_poly.entity_id
_entity_poly.type
_entity_poly.pdbx_seq_one_letter_code
_entity_poly.pdbx_strand_id
1 'polypeptide(L)'
;MKKISLVFLCFSIVTFGNAQKNVSSNLEIKKLRPVDSYPRSMNAKQQLKPAESDSVILNRLNQQIQAVHTKIAYIKNDQTLNERALQDGWFEKMNQYLALYEARKQKVLLRMQKTATPTH
;
A
#
# COMPACT_ATOMS: atom_id res chain seq x y z
N MET A 1 56.82 23.75 -5.33
CA MET A 1 56.51 24.67 -6.44
C MET A 1 55.42 24.06 -7.31
N LYS A 2 54.45 24.88 -7.70
CA LYS A 2 53.24 24.60 -8.49
C LYS A 2 53.47 23.73 -9.73
N LYS A 3 52.56 22.77 -9.97
CA LYS A 3 51.92 22.57 -11.28
C LYS A 3 50.44 22.21 -11.07
N ILE A 4 49.61 23.23 -11.20
CA ILE A 4 48.17 23.10 -11.45
C ILE A 4 48.03 22.71 -12.92
N SER A 5 47.29 21.64 -13.22
CA SER A 5 46.73 21.44 -14.56
C SER A 5 45.28 21.01 -14.40
N LEU A 6 44.42 22.01 -14.54
CA LEU A 6 42.97 21.93 -14.64
C LEU A 6 42.64 22.06 -16.13
N VAL A 7 42.21 21.00 -16.80
CA VAL A 7 41.42 21.10 -18.05
C VAL A 7 40.43 19.95 -18.12
N PHE A 8 39.17 20.29 -17.80
CA PHE A 8 37.93 19.88 -18.47
C PHE A 8 37.87 18.53 -19.19
N LEU A 9 37.07 17.61 -18.64
CA LEU A 9 36.30 16.67 -19.46
C LEU A 9 34.87 16.53 -18.92
N CYS A 10 34.10 17.60 -19.02
CA CYS A 10 32.65 17.49 -19.11
C CYS A 10 32.33 17.11 -20.55
N PHE A 11 31.82 15.89 -20.80
CA PHE A 11 30.75 15.56 -21.75
C PHE A 11 30.75 14.05 -22.02
N SER A 12 29.79 13.36 -21.42
CA SER A 12 29.09 12.28 -22.10
C SER A 12 27.69 12.20 -21.51
N ILE A 13 26.85 13.08 -22.07
CA ILE A 13 25.41 13.12 -21.89
C ILE A 13 24.83 11.78 -22.34
N VAL A 14 24.14 11.15 -21.40
CA VAL A 14 22.91 10.33 -21.52
C VAL A 14 22.53 9.89 -22.93
N THR A 15 22.60 8.58 -23.20
CA THR A 15 21.65 7.91 -24.09
C THR A 15 21.68 6.39 -23.88
N PHE A 16 20.97 5.91 -22.85
CA PHE A 16 20.39 4.57 -22.92
C PHE A 16 18.87 4.74 -23.02
N GLY A 17 18.43 4.84 -24.28
CA GLY A 17 17.04 4.63 -24.64
C GLY A 17 16.69 3.16 -24.38
N ASN A 18 16.12 2.89 -23.21
CA ASN A 18 15.32 1.70 -23.06
C ASN A 18 13.94 2.02 -23.62
N ALA A 19 13.76 1.56 -24.86
CA ALA A 19 12.49 1.53 -25.55
C ALA A 19 11.43 0.93 -24.63
N GLN A 20 10.57 1.80 -24.11
CA GLN A 20 9.33 1.44 -23.46
C GLN A 20 8.46 0.80 -24.54
N LYS A 21 8.54 -0.53 -24.70
CA LYS A 21 7.53 -1.30 -25.42
C LYS A 21 6.25 -1.25 -24.60
N ASN A 22 5.56 -0.12 -24.73
CA ASN A 22 4.14 0.01 -24.45
C ASN A 22 3.43 -0.94 -25.41
N VAL A 23 3.15 -2.16 -24.97
CA VAL A 23 2.16 -2.99 -25.66
C VAL A 23 0.81 -2.36 -25.32
N SER A 24 0.41 -1.44 -26.21
CA SER A 24 -0.92 -0.86 -26.26
C SER A 24 -1.93 -1.98 -26.52
N SER A 25 -2.50 -2.54 -25.46
CA SER A 25 -3.70 -3.35 -25.59
C SER A 25 -4.88 -2.40 -25.81
N ASN A 26 -5.30 -2.32 -27.07
CA ASN A 26 -6.56 -1.76 -27.56
C ASN A 26 -7.70 -1.91 -26.53
N LEU A 27 -7.94 -0.87 -25.73
CA LEU A 27 -9.21 -0.68 -25.06
C LEU A 27 -10.05 0.16 -26.00
N GLU A 28 -10.96 -0.52 -26.70
CA GLU A 28 -12.00 0.06 -27.55
C GLU A 28 -12.55 1.36 -26.95
N ILE A 29 -12.42 2.41 -27.75
CA ILE A 29 -13.01 3.72 -27.49
C ILE A 29 -14.53 3.57 -27.60
N LYS A 30 -15.17 3.27 -26.47
CA LYS A 30 -16.62 3.34 -26.35
C LYS A 30 -17.03 4.81 -26.45
N LYS A 31 -17.53 5.22 -27.63
CA LYS A 31 -18.10 6.54 -27.95
C LYS A 31 -18.78 7.18 -26.73
N LEU A 32 -18.20 8.28 -26.25
CA LEU A 32 -18.88 9.26 -25.39
C LEU A 32 -20.00 9.90 -26.22
N ARG A 33 -21.26 9.73 -25.79
CA ARG A 33 -22.36 10.59 -26.24
C ARG A 33 -22.35 11.87 -25.38
N PRO A 34 -22.55 13.05 -25.99
CA PRO A 34 -22.46 14.32 -25.27
C PRO A 34 -23.62 14.52 -24.29
N VAL A 35 -23.29 15.23 -23.22
CA VAL A 35 -24.13 15.71 -22.11
C VAL A 35 -25.36 16.45 -22.62
N ASP A 36 -26.52 16.12 -22.07
CA ASP A 36 -27.45 17.10 -21.48
C ASP A 36 -28.66 16.39 -20.88
N SER A 37 -28.70 16.38 -19.54
CA SER A 37 -29.89 16.52 -18.68
C SER A 37 -29.60 15.91 -17.31
N TYR A 38 -29.33 16.76 -16.32
CA TYR A 38 -29.65 16.38 -14.95
C TYR A 38 -31.15 16.14 -14.87
N PRO A 39 -31.56 15.02 -14.25
CA PRO A 39 -32.34 15.20 -13.05
C PRO A 39 -31.64 14.52 -11.88
N ARG A 40 -31.61 15.27 -10.77
CA ARG A 40 -31.27 14.81 -9.43
C ARG A 40 -32.02 13.51 -9.12
N SER A 41 -31.34 12.36 -9.13
CA SER A 41 -31.78 11.20 -8.36
C SER A 41 -31.03 11.17 -7.03
N MET A 42 -31.66 11.74 -6.01
CA MET A 42 -31.61 11.15 -4.67
C MET A 42 -31.86 9.65 -4.79
N ASN A 43 -31.19 8.86 -3.95
CA ASN A 43 -31.12 7.39 -3.95
C ASN A 43 -29.91 6.78 -4.66
N ALA A 44 -28.71 7.32 -4.42
CA ALA A 44 -27.62 6.39 -4.13
C ALA A 44 -27.98 5.72 -2.80
N LYS A 45 -28.83 4.68 -2.84
CA LYS A 45 -28.80 3.66 -1.79
C LYS A 45 -27.38 3.17 -1.83
N GLN A 46 -26.52 3.69 -0.94
CA GLN A 46 -25.32 2.98 -0.55
C GLN A 46 -25.82 1.58 -0.25
N GLN A 47 -25.57 0.62 -1.14
CA GLN A 47 -25.56 -0.77 -0.75
C GLN A 47 -24.52 -0.81 0.36
N LEU A 48 -24.96 -0.65 1.61
CA LEU A 48 -24.17 -0.99 2.76
C LEU A 48 -23.79 -2.44 2.51
N LYS A 49 -22.51 -2.66 2.18
CA LYS A 49 -21.97 -4.01 2.24
C LYS A 49 -22.38 -4.57 3.61
N PRO A 50 -22.84 -5.82 3.68
CA PRO A 50 -23.15 -6.44 4.95
C PRO A 50 -21.99 -6.16 5.90
N ALA A 51 -22.30 -5.67 7.10
CA ALA A 51 -21.27 -5.45 8.11
C ALA A 51 -20.57 -6.79 8.35
N GLU A 52 -19.28 -6.85 8.05
CA GLU A 52 -18.46 -8.02 8.30
C GLU A 52 -18.47 -8.31 9.81
N SER A 53 -18.70 -9.56 10.21
CA SER A 53 -18.76 -9.89 11.64
C SER A 53 -17.41 -9.63 12.31
N ASP A 54 -17.44 -9.24 13.58
CA ASP A 54 -16.21 -8.94 14.33
C ASP A 54 -15.25 -10.13 14.38
N SER A 55 -15.75 -11.38 14.38
CA SER A 55 -14.93 -12.59 14.28
C SER A 55 -14.16 -12.70 12.95
N VAL A 56 -14.79 -12.35 11.83
CA VAL A 56 -14.13 -12.40 10.51
C VAL A 56 -13.13 -11.25 10.39
N ILE A 57 -13.48 -10.05 10.87
CA ILE A 57 -12.55 -8.91 10.93
C ILE A 57 -11.32 -9.29 11.77
N LEU A 58 -11.52 -9.90 12.95
CA LEU A 58 -10.44 -10.31 13.84
C LEU A 58 -9.52 -11.34 13.16
N ASN A 59 -10.09 -12.35 12.50
CA ASN A 59 -9.31 -13.34 11.77
C ASN A 59 -8.47 -12.70 10.66
N ARG A 60 -9.07 -11.82 9.85
CA ARG A 60 -8.36 -11.08 8.80
C ARG A 60 -7.20 -10.27 9.36
N LEU A 61 -7.40 -9.57 10.48
CA LEU A 61 -6.34 -8.78 11.13
C LEU A 61 -5.19 -9.66 11.61
N ASN A 62 -5.49 -10.81 12.23
CA ASN A 62 -4.46 -11.77 12.63
C ASN A 62 -3.64 -12.26 11.43
N GLN A 63 -4.30 -12.58 10.31
CA GLN A 63 -3.62 -12.99 9.07
C GLN A 63 -2.72 -11.87 8.53
N GLN A 64 -3.19 -10.61 8.54
CA GLN A 64 -2.40 -9.46 8.10
C GLN A 64 -1.16 -9.24 8.98
N ILE A 65 -1.33 -9.32 10.30
CA ILE A 65 -0.22 -9.21 11.26
C ILE A 65 0.82 -10.30 11.00
N GLN A 66 0.39 -11.56 10.86
CA GLN A 66 1.27 -12.68 10.55
C GLN A 66 2.02 -12.49 9.23
N ALA A 67 1.32 -12.07 8.16
CA ALA A 67 1.94 -11.84 6.86
C ALA A 67 3.04 -10.76 6.93
N VAL A 68 2.82 -9.69 7.69
CA VAL A 68 3.84 -8.65 7.90
C VAL A 68 5.03 -9.21 8.68
N HIS A 69 4.81 -9.98 9.75
CA HIS A 69 5.90 -10.64 10.48
C HIS A 69 6.72 -11.58 9.60
N THR A 70 6.06 -12.42 8.81
CA THR A 70 6.74 -13.32 7.87
C THR A 70 7.58 -12.54 6.87
N LYS A 71 7.05 -11.43 6.32
CA LYS A 71 7.80 -10.60 5.38
C LYS A 71 9.00 -9.93 6.03
N ILE A 72 8.87 -9.41 7.25
CA ILE A 72 9.99 -8.85 8.01
C ILE A 72 11.07 -9.91 8.23
N ALA A 73 10.68 -11.12 8.68
CA ALA A 73 11.62 -12.21 8.91
C ALA A 73 12.33 -12.64 7.63
N TYR A 74 11.59 -12.78 6.53
CA TYR A 74 12.15 -13.09 5.21
C TYR A 74 13.19 -12.06 4.78
N ILE A 75 12.86 -10.77 4.86
CA ILE A 75 13.78 -9.69 4.45
C ILE A 75 15.00 -9.63 5.37
N LYS A 76 14.86 -9.86 6.67
CA LYS A 76 16.01 -9.90 7.60
C LYS A 76 16.99 -11.03 7.32
N ASN A 77 16.49 -12.16 6.78
CA ASN A 77 17.32 -13.32 6.48
C ASN A 77 18.10 -13.18 5.15
N ASP A 78 17.71 -12.25 4.28
CA ASP A 78 18.41 -11.94 3.03
C ASP A 78 19.26 -10.68 3.22
N GLN A 79 20.58 -10.81 3.11
CA GLN A 79 21.50 -9.70 3.39
C GLN A 79 21.26 -8.49 2.47
N THR A 80 21.10 -8.70 1.17
CA THR A 80 20.94 -7.61 0.20
C THR A 80 19.60 -6.89 0.40
N LEU A 81 18.52 -7.63 0.67
CA LEU A 81 17.23 -7.03 0.97
C LEU A 81 17.22 -6.33 2.33
N ASN A 82 17.89 -6.88 3.33
CA ASN A 82 18.00 -6.28 4.66
C ASN A 82 18.73 -4.93 4.62
N GLU A 83 19.88 -4.86 3.95
CA GLU A 83 20.65 -3.62 3.81
C GLU A 83 19.84 -2.53 3.09
N ARG A 84 19.14 -2.89 2.00
CA ARG A 84 18.23 -1.96 1.32
C ARG A 84 17.06 -1.52 2.21
N ALA A 85 16.45 -2.46 2.92
CA ALA A 85 15.33 -2.17 3.82
C ALA A 85 15.73 -1.23 4.98
N LEU A 86 16.95 -1.33 5.49
CA LEU A 86 17.51 -0.41 6.47
C LEU A 86 17.74 0.98 5.88
N GLN A 87 18.30 1.07 4.67
CA GLN A 87 18.54 2.35 3.99
C GLN A 87 17.25 3.11 3.67
N ASP A 88 16.21 2.39 3.25
CA ASP A 88 14.93 2.99 2.81
C ASP A 88 13.91 3.22 3.95
N GLY A 89 14.30 2.93 5.19
CA GLY A 89 13.42 3.01 6.37
C GLY A 89 12.20 2.09 6.27
N TRP A 90 12.36 0.93 5.63
CA TRP A 90 11.26 0.02 5.32
C TRP A 90 10.76 -0.69 6.59
N PHE A 91 11.64 -1.04 7.50
CA PHE A 91 11.28 -1.71 8.75
C PHE A 91 10.42 -0.82 9.65
N GLU A 92 10.72 0.47 9.72
CA GLU A 92 9.93 1.47 10.45
C GLU A 92 8.50 1.54 9.89
N LYS A 93 8.36 1.58 8.56
CA LYS A 93 7.04 1.56 7.90
C LYS A 93 6.27 0.27 8.21
N MET A 94 6.92 -0.88 8.21
CA MET A 94 6.26 -2.14 8.57
C MET A 94 5.85 -2.19 10.04
N ASN A 95 6.69 -1.69 10.94
CA ASN A 95 6.36 -1.60 12.36
C ASN A 95 5.16 -0.66 12.59
N GLN A 96 5.07 0.44 11.83
CA GLN A 96 3.88 1.30 11.84
C GLN A 96 2.62 0.55 11.37
N TYR A 97 2.70 -0.24 10.30
CA TYR A 97 1.56 -1.07 9.88
C TYR A 97 1.16 -2.10 10.93
N LEU A 98 2.14 -2.76 11.59
CA LEU A 98 1.85 -3.68 12.69
C LEU A 98 1.12 -2.97 13.82
N ALA A 99 1.60 -1.79 14.25
CA ALA A 99 0.94 -1.01 15.30
C ALA A 99 -0.50 -0.64 14.92
N LEU A 100 -0.76 -0.28 13.66
CA LEU A 100 -2.10 0.03 13.16
C LEU A 100 -3.02 -1.20 13.19
N TYR A 101 -2.53 -2.36 12.73
CA TYR A 101 -3.32 -3.59 12.75
C TYR A 101 -3.61 -4.06 14.17
N GLU A 102 -2.63 -4.00 15.07
CA GLU A 102 -2.81 -4.34 16.49
C GLU A 102 -3.81 -3.39 17.16
N ALA A 103 -3.69 -2.07 16.95
CA ALA A 103 -4.66 -1.12 17.48
C ALA A 103 -6.09 -1.39 16.98
N ARG A 104 -6.23 -1.74 15.70
CA ARG A 104 -7.53 -2.11 15.13
C ARG A 104 -8.06 -3.43 15.72
N LYS A 105 -7.20 -4.42 15.91
CA LYS A 105 -7.53 -5.69 16.55
C LYS A 105 -8.02 -5.47 17.97
N GLN A 106 -7.35 -4.64 18.76
CA GLN A 106 -7.78 -4.29 20.12
C GLN A 106 -9.16 -3.63 20.13
N LYS A 107 -9.44 -2.71 19.19
CA LYS A 107 -10.77 -2.10 19.06
C LYS A 107 -11.85 -3.14 18.77
N VAL A 108 -11.58 -4.13 17.91
CA VAL A 108 -12.53 -5.20 17.61
C VAL A 108 -12.77 -6.08 18.84
N LEU A 109 -11.70 -6.48 19.55
CA LEU A 109 -11.81 -7.26 20.78
C LEU A 109 -12.66 -6.54 21.84
N LEU A 110 -12.47 -5.23 22.02
CA LEU A 110 -13.28 -4.42 22.94
C LEU A 110 -14.75 -4.38 22.53
N ARG A 111 -15.07 -4.31 21.23
CA ARG A 111 -16.47 -4.39 20.76
C ARG A 111 -17.08 -5.75 21.08
N MET A 112 -16.36 -6.83 20.81
CA MET A 112 -16.81 -8.20 21.10
C MET A 112 -17.06 -8.40 22.60
N GLN A 113 -16.20 -7.86 23.46
CA GLN A 113 -16.39 -7.90 24.92
C GLN A 113 -17.64 -7.11 25.35
N LYS A 114 -17.85 -5.90 24.82
CA LYS A 114 -19.03 -5.08 25.13
C LYS A 114 -20.35 -5.74 24.68
N THR A 115 -20.33 -6.46 23.57
CA THR A 115 -21.50 -7.22 23.11
C THR A 115 -21.73 -8.51 23.90
N ALA A 116 -20.73 -8.97 24.66
CA ALA A 116 -20.80 -10.18 25.47
C ALA A 116 -21.25 -9.94 26.91
N THR A 117 -21.28 -8.69 27.39
CA THR A 117 -21.83 -8.36 28.72
C THR A 117 -23.34 -8.12 28.62
N PRO A 118 -24.20 -9.02 29.13
CA PRO A 118 -25.63 -8.75 29.19
C PRO A 118 -25.88 -7.59 30.15
N THR A 119 -26.60 -6.59 29.68
CA THR A 119 -27.13 -5.51 30.53
C THR A 119 -28.14 -6.16 31.47
N HIS A 120 -27.82 -6.19 32.75
CA HIS A 120 -28.64 -6.82 33.78
C HIS A 120 -29.56 -5.81 34.47
#